data_AF-A0A5K3EQE4-F1
#
_entry.id   AF-A0A5K3EQE4-F1
#
_cell.length_a   1.000
_cell.length_b   1.000
_cell.length_c   1.000
_cell.angle_alpha   90.00
_cell.angle_beta   90.00
_cell.angle_gamma   90.00
#
_symmetry.space_group_name_H-M   'P 1'
#
loop_
_entity.id
_entity.type
_entity.pdbx_description
1 polymer ?
#
loop_
_entity_poly.entity_id
_entity_poly.type
_entity_poly.pdbx_seq_one_letter_code
_entity_poly.pdbx_strand_id
1 'polypeptide(L)'
;MGFSDPSVDPDTPVGYFKSRILPTLQPILHGLVEQILSKDILLKHHSAFNALDYITLECYRTNPAKREIEKRVEKIHSLGDIPWVADHWKTHPRRSHPLSWDLSFAEAATVIQKHWRGYLVRRLEEVQELRRWQREWRLEVAASAGRKDT
;
A
#
# COMPACT_ATOMS: atom_id res chain seq x y z
N MET A 1 -13.34 -25.56 -17.88
CA MET A 1 -13.25 -25.65 -19.36
C MET A 1 -11.89 -25.11 -19.77
N GLY A 2 -10.97 -26.00 -20.15
CA GLY A 2 -9.60 -25.61 -20.54
C GLY A 2 -9.54 -25.17 -21.99
N PHE A 3 -9.05 -23.96 -22.23
CA PHE A 3 -8.73 -23.44 -23.57
C PHE A 3 -7.34 -23.92 -23.99
N SER A 4 -7.14 -25.24 -24.10
CA SER A 4 -6.02 -25.75 -24.90
C SER A 4 -6.52 -25.88 -26.32
N ASP A 5 -6.40 -24.81 -27.10
CA ASP A 5 -6.61 -24.86 -28.55
C ASP A 5 -5.54 -25.79 -29.14
N PRO A 6 -5.92 -26.97 -29.67
CA PRO A 6 -4.96 -27.96 -30.17
C PRO A 6 -4.24 -27.50 -31.44
N SER A 7 -4.56 -26.31 -31.98
CA SER A 7 -3.96 -25.77 -33.20
C SER A 7 -2.69 -24.95 -33.00
N VAL A 8 -2.30 -24.63 -31.76
CA VAL A 8 -1.14 -23.75 -31.50
C VAL A 8 0.12 -24.56 -31.24
N ASP A 9 1.04 -24.54 -32.20
CA ASP A 9 2.36 -25.15 -32.11
C ASP A 9 3.13 -24.60 -30.87
N PRO A 10 3.46 -25.47 -29.89
CA PRO A 10 4.14 -25.08 -28.65
C PRO A 10 5.55 -24.51 -28.87
N ASP A 11 6.17 -24.76 -30.02
CA ASP A 11 7.51 -24.25 -30.34
C ASP A 11 7.49 -22.80 -30.82
N THR A 12 6.30 -22.25 -31.10
CA THR A 12 6.14 -20.81 -31.34
C THR A 12 6.10 -20.03 -30.01
N PRO A 13 6.64 -18.81 -29.94
CA PRO A 13 6.55 -17.98 -28.74
C PRO A 13 5.11 -17.80 -28.21
N VAL A 14 4.13 -17.74 -29.11
CA VAL A 14 2.70 -17.64 -28.77
C VAL A 14 2.17 -18.95 -28.18
N GLY A 15 2.55 -20.10 -28.75
CA GLY A 15 2.20 -21.42 -28.21
C GLY A 15 2.80 -21.68 -26.86
N TYR A 16 4.07 -21.31 -26.65
CA TYR A 16 4.70 -21.37 -25.35
C TYR A 16 3.95 -20.53 -24.30
N PHE A 17 3.63 -19.27 -24.63
CA PHE A 17 2.90 -18.39 -23.72
C PHE A 17 1.53 -18.96 -23.35
N LYS A 18 0.73 -19.36 -24.35
CA LYS A 18 -0.62 -19.90 -24.13
C LYS A 18 -0.62 -21.21 -23.35
N SER A 19 0.37 -22.08 -23.56
CA SER A 19 0.43 -23.40 -22.93
C SER A 19 1.08 -23.40 -21.54
N ARG A 20 2.09 -22.56 -21.31
CA ARG A 20 2.90 -22.59 -20.07
C ARG A 20 2.59 -21.46 -19.10
N ILE A 21 2.36 -20.25 -19.59
CA ILE A 21 2.24 -19.05 -18.74
C ILE A 21 0.77 -18.73 -18.47
N LEU A 22 -0.04 -18.71 -19.53
CA LEU A 22 -1.44 -18.28 -19.46
C LEU A 22 -2.31 -19.11 -18.49
N PRO A 23 -2.17 -20.45 -18.37
CA PRO A 23 -2.99 -21.23 -17.44
C PRO A 23 -2.79 -20.84 -15.96
N THR A 24 -1.59 -20.41 -15.59
CA THR A 24 -1.29 -19.89 -14.26
C THR A 24 -1.72 -18.44 -14.12
N LEU A 25 -1.48 -17.61 -15.14
CA LEU A 25 -1.74 -16.18 -15.07
C LEU A 25 -3.24 -15.83 -15.12
N GLN A 26 -4.03 -16.57 -15.90
CA GLN A 26 -5.46 -16.32 -16.08
C GLN A 26 -6.26 -16.29 -14.77
N PRO A 27 -6.20 -17.31 -13.88
CA PRO A 27 -6.92 -17.25 -12.61
C PRO A 27 -6.45 -16.11 -11.70
N ILE A 28 -5.16 -15.77 -11.76
CA ILE A 28 -4.59 -14.63 -11.01
C ILE A 28 -5.17 -13.31 -11.51
N LEU A 29 -5.25 -13.12 -12.83
CA LEU A 29 -5.85 -11.91 -13.41
C LEU A 29 -7.36 -11.82 -13.11
N HIS A 30 -8.06 -12.95 -13.09
CA HIS A 30 -9.47 -12.98 -12.67
C HIS A 30 -9.63 -12.53 -11.21
N GLY A 31 -8.85 -13.12 -10.29
CA GLY A 31 -8.84 -12.72 -8.88
C GLY A 31 -8.42 -11.27 -8.66
N LEU A 32 -7.50 -10.75 -9.49
CA LEU A 32 -7.12 -9.34 -9.48
C LEU A 32 -8.33 -8.45 -9.81
N VAL A 33 -9.09 -8.78 -10.86
CA VAL A 33 -10.29 -8.01 -11.23
C VAL A 33 -11.33 -8.05 -10.12
N GLU A 34 -11.56 -9.21 -9.49
CA GLU A 34 -12.46 -9.33 -8.33
C GLU A 34 -12.00 -8.45 -7.15
N GLN A 35 -10.70 -8.40 -6.86
CA GLN A 35 -10.13 -7.54 -5.82
C GLN A 35 -10.27 -6.06 -6.17
N ILE A 36 -10.11 -5.69 -7.45
CA ILE A 36 -10.27 -4.32 -7.93
C ILE A 36 -11.72 -3.85 -7.79
N LEU A 37 -12.68 -4.70 -8.19
CA LEU A 37 -14.10 -4.40 -8.11
C LEU A 37 -14.57 -4.34 -6.64
N SER A 38 -14.20 -5.32 -5.81
CA SER A 38 -14.62 -5.37 -4.40
C SER A 38 -14.13 -4.18 -3.55
N LYS A 39 -13.00 -3.56 -3.94
CA LYS A 39 -12.40 -2.42 -3.23
C LYS A 39 -12.70 -1.07 -3.86
N ASP A 40 -13.54 -1.04 -4.90
CA ASP A 40 -13.89 0.14 -5.70
C ASP A 40 -12.66 0.95 -6.12
N ILE A 41 -11.56 0.26 -6.47
CA ILE A 41 -10.27 0.90 -6.74
C ILE A 41 -10.37 1.83 -7.93
N LEU A 42 -11.16 1.46 -8.95
CA LEU A 42 -11.33 2.24 -10.17
C LEU A 42 -12.04 3.59 -9.93
N LEU A 43 -12.76 3.73 -8.82
CA LEU A 43 -13.42 4.97 -8.44
C LEU A 43 -12.46 5.93 -7.70
N LYS A 44 -11.28 5.44 -7.27
CA LYS A 44 -10.29 6.21 -6.51
C LYS A 44 -9.13 6.62 -7.40
N HIS A 45 -8.74 7.89 -7.35
CA HIS A 45 -7.55 8.38 -8.07
C HIS A 45 -6.24 7.73 -7.58
N HIS A 46 -6.19 7.36 -6.30
CA HIS A 46 -5.07 6.66 -5.68
C HIS A 46 -5.57 5.57 -4.75
N SER A 47 -4.82 4.46 -4.68
CA SER A 47 -5.17 3.29 -3.87
C SER A 47 -3.92 2.69 -3.24
N ALA A 48 -4.05 2.22 -2.01
CA ALA A 48 -3.06 1.40 -1.32
C ALA A 48 -2.79 0.07 -2.04
N PHE A 49 -3.76 -0.41 -2.81
CA PHE A 49 -3.66 -1.69 -3.49
C PHE A 49 -2.80 -1.58 -4.74
N ASN A 50 -1.72 -2.36 -4.76
CA ASN A 50 -0.82 -2.47 -5.90
C ASN A 50 -1.10 -3.77 -6.67
N ALA A 51 -1.59 -3.63 -7.91
CA ALA A 51 -1.91 -4.76 -8.78
C ALA A 51 -0.68 -5.62 -9.12
N LEU A 52 0.49 -5.01 -9.31
CA LEU A 52 1.73 -5.72 -9.61
C LEU A 52 2.21 -6.53 -8.41
N ASP A 53 2.04 -6.01 -7.19
CA ASP A 53 2.35 -6.76 -5.98
C ASP A 53 1.46 -7.99 -5.85
N TYR A 54 0.16 -7.82 -6.09
CA TYR A 54 -0.80 -8.91 -6.06
C TYR A 54 -0.43 -10.00 -7.08
N ILE A 55 -0.19 -9.61 -8.35
CA ILE A 55 0.21 -10.57 -9.39
C ILE A 55 1.51 -11.27 -9.00
N THR A 56 2.52 -10.54 -8.53
CA THR A 56 3.82 -11.11 -8.15
C THR A 56 3.69 -12.10 -7.00
N LEU A 57 2.90 -11.76 -5.99
CA LEU A 57 2.64 -12.60 -4.83
C LEU A 57 1.89 -13.88 -5.23
N GLU A 58 0.83 -13.76 -6.02
CA GLU A 58 0.05 -14.90 -6.48
C GLU A 58 0.85 -15.80 -7.43
N CYS A 59 1.62 -15.21 -8.36
CA CYS A 59 2.54 -15.95 -9.23
C CYS A 59 3.60 -16.70 -8.42
N TYR A 60 4.09 -16.08 -7.34
CA TYR A 60 4.96 -16.78 -6.41
C TYR A 60 4.19 -17.95 -5.82
N ARG A 61 3.15 -17.72 -5.02
CA ARG A 61 2.38 -18.77 -4.31
C ARG A 61 2.02 -19.96 -5.20
N THR A 62 1.51 -19.70 -6.39
CA THR A 62 0.96 -20.71 -7.31
C THR A 62 1.98 -21.28 -8.31
N ASN A 63 3.28 -20.97 -8.17
CA ASN A 63 4.31 -21.46 -9.09
C ASN A 63 4.33 -23.00 -9.19
N PRO A 64 3.97 -23.58 -10.36
CA PRO A 64 3.86 -25.03 -10.54
C PRO A 64 5.22 -25.75 -10.53
N ALA A 65 6.33 -25.04 -10.72
CA ALA A 65 7.67 -25.61 -10.72
C ALA A 65 8.21 -25.89 -9.30
N LYS A 66 7.52 -25.44 -8.25
CA LYS A 66 7.91 -25.66 -6.86
C LYS A 66 6.98 -26.68 -6.21
N ARG A 67 7.56 -27.66 -5.53
CA ARG A 67 6.81 -28.56 -4.63
C ARG A 67 6.27 -27.73 -3.45
N GLU A 68 5.16 -28.16 -2.86
CA GLU A 68 4.56 -27.54 -1.66
C GLU A 68 3.86 -26.17 -1.88
N ILE A 69 3.03 -26.07 -2.91
CA ILE A 69 2.18 -24.87 -3.15
C ILE A 69 1.36 -24.51 -1.90
N GLU A 70 0.71 -25.48 -1.27
CA GLU A 70 -0.14 -25.29 -0.09
C GLU A 70 0.61 -24.63 1.07
N LYS A 71 1.80 -25.15 1.43
CA LYS A 71 2.63 -24.58 2.50
C LYS A 71 3.07 -23.14 2.21
N ARG A 72 3.21 -22.78 0.93
CA ARG A 72 3.60 -21.41 0.51
C ARG A 72 2.42 -20.46 0.57
N VAL A 73 1.23 -20.92 0.21
CA VAL A 73 -0.01 -20.16 0.38
C VAL A 73 -0.24 -19.85 1.87
N GLU A 74 0.02 -20.82 2.76
CA GLU A 74 -0.10 -20.65 4.21
C GLU A 74 0.95 -19.72 4.80
N LYS A 75 2.20 -19.80 4.34
CA LYS A 75 3.32 -19.06 4.97
C LYS A 75 3.54 -17.66 4.42
N ILE A 76 3.22 -17.42 3.14
CA ILE A 76 3.55 -16.18 2.45
C ILE A 76 2.28 -15.36 2.35
N HIS A 77 2.12 -14.32 3.17
CA HIS A 77 0.93 -13.46 3.18
C HIS A 77 1.12 -12.14 2.42
N SER A 78 2.37 -11.68 2.33
CA SER A 78 2.80 -10.44 1.72
C SER A 78 4.08 -10.64 0.90
N LEU A 79 4.45 -9.64 0.09
CA LEU A 79 5.73 -9.67 -0.62
C LEU A 79 6.93 -9.75 0.32
N GLY A 80 6.84 -9.15 1.51
CA GLY A 80 7.93 -9.17 2.49
C GLY A 80 8.22 -10.56 3.06
N ASP A 81 7.29 -11.51 2.95
CA ASP A 81 7.49 -12.89 3.41
C ASP A 81 8.31 -13.72 2.41
N ILE A 82 8.46 -13.21 1.17
CA ILE A 82 9.23 -13.87 0.13
C ILE A 82 10.73 -13.69 0.42
N PRO A 83 11.54 -14.77 0.55
CA PRO A 83 12.91 -14.66 1.06
C PRO A 83 13.81 -13.69 0.29
N TRP A 84 13.76 -13.71 -1.04
CA TRP A 84 14.59 -12.83 -1.87
C TRP A 84 14.11 -11.37 -1.82
N VAL A 85 12.81 -11.13 -1.63
CA VAL A 85 12.25 -9.78 -1.44
C VAL A 85 12.68 -9.24 -0.08
N ALA A 86 12.53 -10.06 0.98
CA ALA A 86 12.91 -9.69 2.34
C ALA A 86 14.39 -9.29 2.40
N ASP A 87 15.27 -10.04 1.74
CA ASP A 87 16.68 -9.73 1.70
C ASP A 87 16.98 -8.45 0.92
N HIS A 88 16.34 -8.26 -0.23
CA HIS A 88 16.46 -7.03 -1.01
C HIS A 88 15.99 -5.80 -0.21
N TRP A 89 14.87 -5.91 0.52
CA TRP A 89 14.30 -4.80 1.30
C TRP A 89 15.15 -4.38 2.51
N LYS A 90 16.08 -5.21 2.99
CA LYS A 90 17.04 -4.78 4.04
C LYS A 90 17.94 -3.65 3.58
N THR A 91 18.35 -3.70 2.31
CA THR A 91 19.24 -2.68 1.70
C THR A 91 18.46 -1.64 0.92
N HIS A 92 17.26 -2.00 0.43
CA HIS A 92 16.39 -1.15 -0.38
C HIS A 92 14.97 -1.13 0.21
N PRO A 93 14.77 -0.46 1.36
CA PRO A 93 13.46 -0.42 2.00
C PRO A 93 12.45 0.23 1.07
N ARG A 94 11.27 -0.39 0.95
CA ARG A 94 10.18 0.14 0.15
C ARG A 94 9.70 1.45 0.76
N ARG A 95 9.47 2.46 -0.09
CA ARG A 95 8.85 3.72 0.35
C ARG A 95 7.43 3.44 0.84
N SER A 96 7.08 3.99 2.01
CA SER A 96 5.71 3.94 2.51
C SER A 96 4.78 4.70 1.57
N HIS A 97 3.57 4.17 1.36
CA HIS A 97 2.54 4.91 0.65
C HIS A 97 2.11 6.15 1.44
N PRO A 98 1.66 7.22 0.77
CA PRO A 98 1.00 8.32 1.45
C PRO A 98 -0.20 7.81 2.25
N LEU A 99 -0.36 8.27 3.48
CA LEU A 99 -1.47 7.86 4.36
C LEU A 99 -2.84 8.04 3.69
N SER A 100 -2.99 9.06 2.83
CA SER A 100 -4.22 9.31 2.08
C SER A 100 -4.65 8.17 1.16
N TRP A 101 -3.75 7.26 0.78
CA TRP A 101 -4.04 6.12 -0.09
C TRP A 101 -4.64 4.95 0.70
N ASP A 102 -4.30 4.85 1.99
CA ASP A 102 -4.73 3.76 2.88
C ASP A 102 -6.05 4.06 3.59
N LEU A 103 -6.42 5.34 3.71
CA LEU A 103 -7.64 5.75 4.42
C LEU A 103 -8.91 5.37 3.66
N SER A 104 -9.84 4.73 4.36
CA SER A 104 -11.23 4.64 3.90
C SER A 104 -11.89 6.02 3.86
N PHE A 105 -13.00 6.13 3.15
CA PHE A 105 -13.76 7.39 3.08
C PHE A 105 -14.21 7.86 4.48
N ALA A 106 -14.65 6.94 5.34
CA ALA A 106 -15.09 7.25 6.69
C ALA A 106 -13.94 7.73 7.59
N GLU A 107 -12.77 7.10 7.50
CA GLU A 107 -11.58 7.51 8.24
C GLU A 107 -11.07 8.87 7.73
N ALA A 108 -11.00 9.07 6.42
CA ALA A 108 -10.63 10.34 5.81
C ALA A 108 -11.59 11.46 6.24
N ALA A 109 -12.90 11.23 6.21
CA ALA A 109 -13.90 12.17 6.68
C ALA A 109 -13.70 12.52 8.16
N THR A 110 -13.45 11.52 9.01
CA THR A 110 -13.16 11.71 10.44
C THR A 110 -11.93 12.57 10.66
N VAL A 111 -10.85 12.29 9.93
CA VAL A 111 -9.61 13.08 9.98
C VAL A 111 -9.87 14.52 9.56
N ILE A 112 -10.54 14.74 8.43
CA ILE A 112 -10.85 16.09 7.93
C ILE A 112 -11.73 16.85 8.93
N GLN A 113 -12.81 16.23 9.41
CA GLN A 113 -13.72 16.86 10.35
C GLN A 113 -13.04 17.21 11.69
N LYS A 114 -12.18 16.31 12.20
CA LYS A 114 -11.37 16.59 13.41
C LYS A 114 -10.49 17.82 13.21
N HIS A 115 -9.78 17.89 12.08
CA HIS A 115 -8.91 19.03 11.77
C HIS A 115 -9.70 20.32 11.58
N TRP A 116 -10.87 20.25 10.93
CA TRP A 116 -11.77 21.38 10.73
C TRP A 116 -12.31 21.93 12.05
N ARG A 117 -12.83 21.07 12.93
CA ARG A 117 -13.29 21.47 14.28
C ARG A 117 -12.16 22.14 15.06
N GLY A 118 -10.96 21.56 15.04
CA GLY A 118 -9.79 22.16 15.66
C GLY A 118 -9.41 23.51 15.03
N TYR A 119 -9.53 23.65 13.71
CA TYR A 119 -9.27 24.91 13.01
C TYR A 119 -10.27 25.99 13.41
N LEU A 120 -11.57 25.66 13.48
CA LEU A 120 -12.61 26.59 13.93
C LEU A 120 -12.33 27.14 15.33
N VAL A 121 -12.00 26.27 16.29
CA VAL A 121 -11.62 26.72 17.64
C VAL A 121 -10.38 27.61 17.60
N ARG A 122 -9.37 27.24 16.79
CA ARG A 122 -8.17 28.08 16.61
C ARG A 122 -8.45 29.41 15.95
N ARG A 123 -9.57 29.60 15.25
CA ARG A 123 -9.90 30.91 14.67
C ARG A 123 -10.48 31.88 15.69
N LEU A 124 -10.96 31.40 16.85
CA LEU A 124 -11.51 32.25 17.90
C LEU A 124 -10.42 33.20 18.40
N GLU A 125 -10.79 34.47 18.57
CA GLU A 125 -9.85 35.55 18.93
C GLU A 125 -9.18 35.29 20.27
N GLU A 126 -9.97 34.93 21.29
CA GLU A 126 -9.50 34.53 22.62
C GLU A 126 -8.45 33.40 22.58
N VAL A 127 -8.64 32.42 21.68
CA VAL A 127 -7.71 31.29 21.52
C VAL A 127 -6.44 31.74 20.80
N GLN A 128 -6.55 32.67 19.84
CA GLN A 128 -5.39 33.24 19.16
C GLN A 128 -4.55 34.12 20.08
N GLU A 129 -5.20 34.93 20.93
CA GLU A 129 -4.53 35.72 21.96
C GLU A 129 -3.75 34.83 22.92
N LEU A 130 -4.39 33.80 23.47
CA LEU A 130 -3.74 32.84 24.35
C LEU A 130 -2.54 32.16 23.66
N ARG A 131 -2.67 31.81 22.37
CA ARG A 131 -1.57 31.20 21.59
C ARG A 131 -0.40 32.16 21.37
N ARG A 132 -0.67 33.44 21.12
CA ARG A 132 0.37 34.48 21.01
C ARG A 132 1.10 34.63 22.34
N TRP A 133 0.35 34.79 23.42
CA TRP A 133 0.90 34.88 24.77
C TRP A 133 1.76 33.66 25.14
N GLN A 134 1.26 32.43 24.88
CA GLN A 134 2.03 31.20 25.11
C GLN A 134 3.29 31.08 24.25
N ARG A 135 3.34 31.74 23.08
CA ARG A 135 4.54 31.79 22.24
C ARG A 135 5.55 32.76 22.83
N GLU A 136 5.12 33.97 23.18
CA GLU A 136 5.95 35.02 23.78
C GLU A 136 6.59 34.52 25.08
N TRP A 137 5.78 33.95 25.99
CA TRP A 137 6.28 33.39 27.24
C TRP A 137 7.35 32.30 27.03
N ARG A 138 7.17 31.40 26.05
CA ARG A 138 8.19 30.38 25.73
C ARG A 138 9.49 30.99 25.21
N LEU A 139 9.42 32.07 24.44
CA LEU A 139 10.60 32.78 23.95
C LEU A 139 11.33 33.49 25.10
N GLU A 140 10.61 34.11 26.03
CA GLU A 140 11.18 34.74 27.22
C GLU A 140 11.85 33.73 28.15
N VAL A 141 11.22 32.58 28.39
CA VAL A 141 11.80 31.48 29.18
C VAL A 141 13.07 30.94 28.50
N ALA A 142 13.06 30.74 27.19
CA ALA A 142 14.25 30.31 26.46
C ALA A 142 15.39 31.35 26.51
N ALA A 143 15.05 32.64 26.36
CA ALA A 143 16.02 33.74 26.39
C ALA A 143 16.61 33.99 27.79
N SER A 144 15.87 33.68 28.85
CA SER A 144 16.34 33.75 30.24
C SER A 144 17.11 32.50 30.67
N ALA A 145 16.79 31.32 30.11
CA ALA A 145 17.55 30.09 30.31
C ALA A 145 18.95 30.18 29.67
N GLY A 146 19.07 30.68 28.43
CA GLY A 146 20.37 30.88 27.77
C GLY A 146 21.24 32.00 28.38
N ARG A 147 20.70 32.75 29.35
CA ARG A 147 21.41 33.83 30.05
C ARG A 147 22.04 33.39 31.38
N LYS A 148 21.79 32.15 31.83
CA LYS A 148 22.34 31.60 33.08
C LYS A 148 23.67 30.86 32.91
N ASP A 149 24.11 30.65 31.67
CA ASP A 149 25.33 29.88 31.33
C ASP A 149 26.53 30.78 30.98
N THR A 150 26.50 32.06 31.35
CA THR A 150 27.62 33.03 31.25
C THR A 150 27.91 33.65 32.61
#